data_AF-A0A8H6BU16-F1
#
_entry.id   AF-A0A8H6BU16-F1
#
_cell.length_a   1.000
_cell.length_b   1.000
_cell.length_c   1.000
_cell.angle_alpha   90.00
_cell.angle_beta   90.00
_cell.angle_gamma   90.00
#
_symmetry.space_group_name_H-M   'P 1'
#
loop_
_entity.id
_entity.type
_entity.pdbx_description
1 polymer ?
#
loop_
_entity_poly.entity_id
_entity_poly.type
_entity_poly.pdbx_seq_one_letter_code
_entity_poly.pdbx_strand_id
1 'polypeptide(L)'
;MSYDLNIPWPVSNYDKSPTLQQLTNLRNIIITNYSLESVKIPTTKINPIPINQLSNELLPKFPKLKLFSRLTLIVNDSSKLPQLNKLQNQFDIIAIQPLNEKVLQLSILNLDIDLISINLASKLSFYLKFKTLNNATEKGIKFEICYSQLISGNTNSGGGGYIDDSTNTNLIKKNFFNNVLQLIRGCRSRGIIISSGAQTSLQLRNLSDILILLKTLSSSPSDLSKNNCSKFITINPERVLINGKLKQKSHRQTIVVNNDGDLLQEKQTISGSGGGFKKKLDDTSSGRLLKKRKTTK
;
A
#
# COMPACT_ATOMS: atom_id res chain seq x y z
N MET A 1 -11.81 -8.50 -7.49
CA MET A 1 -11.23 -7.39 -6.69
C MET A 1 -9.73 -7.39 -6.83
N SER A 2 -9.25 -6.60 -7.79
CA SER A 2 -7.99 -5.86 -7.66
C SER A 2 -8.08 -4.85 -6.50
N TYR A 3 -6.94 -4.31 -6.10
CA TYR A 3 -6.85 -3.13 -5.25
C TYR A 3 -5.66 -2.27 -5.70
N ASP A 4 -5.83 -0.95 -5.75
CA ASP A 4 -4.73 0.02 -5.89
C ASP A 4 -4.60 0.83 -4.59
N LEU A 5 -3.45 0.74 -3.94
CA LEU A 5 -3.20 1.36 -2.63
C LEU A 5 -2.43 2.70 -2.71
N ASN A 6 -2.28 3.29 -3.90
CA ASN A 6 -1.53 4.54 -4.07
C ASN A 6 -2.10 5.44 -5.17
N ILE A 7 -3.24 6.07 -4.91
CA ILE A 7 -3.65 7.28 -5.66
C ILE A 7 -3.15 8.48 -4.83
N PRO A 8 -2.20 9.29 -5.33
CA PRO A 8 -1.67 10.42 -4.58
C PRO A 8 -2.72 11.53 -4.41
N TRP A 9 -2.77 12.14 -3.22
CA TRP A 9 -3.50 13.38 -3.02
C TRP A 9 -2.83 14.51 -3.83
N PRO A 10 -3.56 15.48 -4.42
CA PRO A 10 -2.98 16.42 -5.39
C PRO A 10 -2.04 17.48 -4.78
N VAL A 11 -1.88 17.49 -3.46
CA VAL A 11 -1.09 18.47 -2.71
C VAL A 11 -0.21 17.75 -1.69
N SER A 12 1.07 18.11 -1.66
CA SER A 12 2.09 17.52 -0.79
C SER A 12 2.24 18.18 0.58
N ASN A 13 1.60 19.33 0.80
CA ASN A 13 1.62 20.08 2.06
C ASN A 13 0.20 20.28 2.61
N TYR A 14 0.06 20.26 3.94
CA TYR A 14 -1.20 20.42 4.67
C TYR A 14 -1.72 21.87 4.60
N ASP A 15 -0.83 22.85 4.50
CA ASP A 15 -1.19 24.29 4.48
C ASP A 15 -1.93 24.75 3.22
N LYS A 16 -2.11 23.87 2.22
CA LYS A 16 -2.66 24.21 0.91
C LYS A 16 -3.82 23.28 0.52
N SER A 17 -4.99 23.87 0.29
CA SER A 17 -6.13 23.18 -0.33
C SER A 17 -5.88 22.90 -1.82
N PRO A 18 -6.34 21.77 -2.38
CA PRO A 18 -6.26 21.51 -3.81
C PRO A 18 -7.14 22.46 -4.61
N THR A 19 -6.69 22.80 -5.83
CA THR A 19 -7.50 23.55 -6.81
C THR A 19 -8.61 22.70 -7.42
N LEU A 20 -9.63 23.33 -8.00
CA LEU A 20 -10.74 22.63 -8.67
C LEU A 20 -10.24 21.73 -9.82
N GLN A 21 -9.23 22.16 -10.58
CA GLN A 21 -8.63 21.35 -11.65
C GLN A 21 -7.89 20.12 -11.09
N GLN A 22 -7.15 20.27 -9.99
CA GLN A 22 -6.49 19.16 -9.30
C GLN A 22 -7.51 18.14 -8.73
N LEU A 23 -8.61 18.61 -8.14
CA LEU A 23 -9.71 17.75 -7.70
C LEU A 23 -10.38 17.03 -8.88
N THR A 24 -10.54 17.70 -10.02
CA THR A 24 -11.09 17.08 -11.25
C THR A 24 -10.15 16.04 -11.84
N ASN A 25 -8.82 16.26 -11.82
CA ASN A 25 -7.86 15.20 -12.18
C ASN A 25 -7.94 14.00 -11.21
N LEU A 26 -8.04 14.23 -9.90
CA LEU A 26 -8.22 13.16 -8.92
C LEU A 26 -9.52 12.38 -9.13
N ARG A 27 -10.63 13.06 -9.41
CA ARG A 27 -11.90 12.42 -9.84
C ARG A 27 -11.67 11.56 -11.09
N ASN A 28 -11.05 12.12 -12.13
CA ASN A 28 -10.79 11.41 -13.38
C ASN A 28 -9.95 10.14 -13.14
N ILE A 29 -8.87 10.23 -12.36
CA ILE A 29 -8.03 9.09 -11.97
C ILE A 29 -8.88 8.02 -11.26
N ILE A 30 -9.63 8.40 -10.22
CA ILE A 30 -10.50 7.47 -9.47
C ILE A 30 -11.54 6.81 -10.39
N ILE A 31 -12.15 7.55 -11.32
CA ILE A 31 -13.13 7.03 -12.28
C ILE A 31 -12.47 6.01 -13.21
N THR A 32 -11.34 6.37 -13.82
CA THR A 32 -10.59 5.47 -14.73
C THR A 32 -9.98 4.25 -14.02
N ASN A 33 -9.70 4.35 -12.72
CA ASN A 33 -9.28 3.22 -11.88
C ASN A 33 -10.48 2.38 -11.39
N TYR A 34 -11.69 2.97 -11.25
CA TYR A 34 -12.90 2.24 -10.87
C TYR A 34 -13.41 1.32 -11.99
N SER A 35 -13.12 1.61 -13.26
CA SER A 35 -13.20 0.62 -14.34
C SER A 35 -12.35 -0.64 -14.09
N LEU A 36 -11.53 -0.67 -13.03
CA LEU A 36 -10.66 -1.76 -12.58
C LEU A 36 -10.70 -2.03 -11.03
N GLU A 37 -11.84 -1.78 -10.37
CA GLU A 37 -12.26 -2.24 -9.00
C GLU A 37 -11.62 -1.70 -7.67
N SER A 38 -12.43 -0.92 -6.89
CA SER A 38 -12.73 -0.94 -5.42
C SER A 38 -11.70 -1.09 -4.24
N VAL A 39 -11.63 -0.12 -3.27
CA VAL A 39 -10.69 -0.10 -2.09
C VAL A 39 -11.15 0.92 -0.93
N LYS A 40 -11.69 0.75 0.34
CA LYS A 40 -12.54 1.76 1.19
C LYS A 40 -11.99 2.71 2.35
N ILE A 41 -12.27 4.06 2.38
CA ILE A 41 -11.97 5.04 3.53
C ILE A 41 -13.10 5.24 4.58
N PRO A 42 -12.75 5.58 5.84
CA PRO A 42 -13.43 6.52 6.78
C PRO A 42 -12.52 7.67 7.35
N THR A 43 -13.09 8.69 8.01
CA THR A 43 -12.41 9.96 8.40
C THR A 43 -11.85 10.05 9.82
N THR A 44 -10.93 11.00 10.07
CA THR A 44 -10.96 11.90 11.26
C THR A 44 -10.02 13.12 11.12
N LYS A 45 -10.23 14.15 11.97
CA LYS A 45 -9.81 15.58 11.85
C LYS A 45 -8.34 15.94 11.56
N ILE A 46 -7.39 15.01 11.49
CA ILE A 46 -5.99 15.29 11.08
C ILE A 46 -5.73 14.87 9.62
N ASN A 47 -6.54 13.96 9.08
CA ASN A 47 -6.54 13.66 7.65
C ASN A 47 -7.25 14.80 6.89
N PRO A 48 -6.58 15.51 5.96
CA PRO A 48 -7.14 16.67 5.27
C PRO A 48 -8.11 16.30 4.13
N ILE A 49 -8.31 15.01 3.85
CA ILE A 49 -9.15 14.52 2.75
C ILE A 49 -10.63 14.51 3.19
N PRO A 50 -11.52 15.32 2.58
CA PRO A 50 -12.93 15.43 2.99
C PRO A 50 -13.77 14.28 2.41
N ILE A 51 -13.47 13.04 2.79
CA ILE A 51 -13.96 11.87 2.03
C ILE A 51 -15.48 11.75 1.99
N ASN A 52 -16.21 12.21 3.01
CA ASN A 52 -17.67 12.14 3.04
C ASN A 52 -18.30 12.89 1.85
N GLN A 53 -17.66 13.95 1.37
CA GLN A 53 -18.10 14.69 0.17
C GLN A 53 -17.81 13.87 -1.11
N LEU A 54 -16.58 13.35 -1.24
CA LEU A 54 -16.15 12.53 -2.37
C LEU A 54 -16.93 11.20 -2.47
N SER A 55 -17.27 10.56 -1.35
CA SER A 55 -18.09 9.36 -1.33
C SER A 55 -19.52 9.65 -1.74
N ASN A 56 -20.11 10.76 -1.29
CA ASN A 56 -21.48 11.12 -1.64
C ASN A 56 -21.60 11.53 -3.12
N GLU A 57 -20.54 12.09 -3.72
CA GLU A 57 -20.48 12.41 -5.15
C GLU A 57 -20.32 11.17 -6.03
N LEU A 58 -19.48 10.20 -5.61
CA LEU A 58 -19.06 9.08 -6.46
C LEU A 58 -19.86 7.79 -6.24
N LEU A 59 -20.30 7.49 -5.02
CA LEU A 59 -21.02 6.25 -4.70
C LEU A 59 -22.35 6.07 -5.49
N PRO A 60 -23.15 7.11 -5.78
CA PRO A 60 -24.36 6.96 -6.62
C PRO A 60 -24.05 6.51 -8.05
N LYS A 61 -22.90 6.91 -8.60
CA LYS A 61 -22.42 6.49 -9.93
C LYS A 61 -21.74 5.13 -9.88
N PHE A 62 -21.11 4.81 -8.76
CA PHE A 62 -20.21 3.68 -8.59
C PHE A 62 -20.50 2.95 -7.26
N PRO A 63 -21.60 2.17 -7.15
CA PRO A 63 -22.07 1.63 -5.87
C PRO A 63 -21.15 0.55 -5.25
N LYS A 64 -20.22 -0.03 -6.02
CA LYS A 64 -19.16 -0.91 -5.50
C LYS A 64 -17.87 -0.15 -5.16
N LEU A 65 -17.84 1.18 -5.37
CA LEU A 65 -16.69 2.02 -5.04
C LEU A 65 -16.51 2.16 -3.54
N LYS A 66 -15.24 2.32 -3.21
CA LYS A 66 -14.60 2.27 -1.92
C LYS A 66 -13.27 3.08 -2.17
N LEU A 67 -12.76 3.97 -1.27
CA LEU A 67 -11.49 4.78 -1.46
C LEU A 67 -10.20 4.71 -0.51
N PHE A 68 -9.92 3.72 0.40
CA PHE A 68 -8.95 3.61 1.57
C PHE A 68 -7.91 4.73 1.80
N SER A 69 -7.91 5.28 3.03
CA SER A 69 -6.99 6.35 3.41
C SER A 69 -5.60 5.82 3.73
N ARG A 70 -4.59 6.55 3.26
CA ARG A 70 -3.20 6.20 3.45
C ARG A 70 -2.37 7.44 3.77
N LEU A 71 -1.45 7.29 4.70
CA LEU A 71 -0.37 8.24 4.92
C LEU A 71 0.95 7.61 4.49
N THR A 72 1.70 8.27 3.60
CA THR A 72 3.08 7.88 3.25
C THR A 72 4.05 8.93 3.77
N LEU A 73 4.97 8.53 4.63
CA LEU A 73 5.94 9.44 5.25
C LEU A 73 7.35 9.21 4.71
N ILE A 74 7.91 10.23 4.06
CA ILE A 74 9.30 10.24 3.60
C ILE A 74 10.19 10.59 4.79
N VAL A 75 11.04 9.65 5.24
CA VAL A 75 11.83 9.81 6.47
C VAL A 75 13.33 9.66 6.17
N ASN A 76 14.08 10.72 6.45
CA ASN A 76 15.55 10.77 6.35
C ASN A 76 16.23 10.54 7.71
N ASP A 77 15.66 11.08 8.77
CA ASP A 77 16.20 11.05 10.14
C ASP A 77 15.39 10.13 11.06
N SER A 78 16.10 9.28 11.79
CA SER A 78 15.57 8.38 12.81
C SER A 78 14.86 9.08 13.97
N SER A 79 15.23 10.32 14.31
CA SER A 79 14.73 11.04 15.49
C SER A 79 13.23 11.39 15.38
N LYS A 80 12.70 11.43 14.17
CA LYS A 80 11.27 11.70 13.90
C LYS A 80 10.39 10.45 14.10
N LEU A 81 10.96 9.24 14.02
CA LEU A 81 10.21 7.97 14.04
C LEU A 81 9.23 7.82 15.24
N PRO A 82 9.57 8.18 16.50
CA PRO A 82 8.63 8.02 17.62
C PRO A 82 7.36 8.87 17.51
N GLN A 83 7.39 9.96 16.76
CA GLN A 83 6.23 10.86 16.59
C GLN A 83 5.13 10.20 15.73
N LEU A 84 5.50 9.27 14.84
CA LEU A 84 4.58 8.58 13.93
C LEU A 84 3.56 7.71 14.68
N ASN A 85 3.90 7.24 15.89
CA ASN A 85 2.99 6.45 16.71
C ASN A 85 1.73 7.22 17.13
N LYS A 86 1.74 8.56 17.09
CA LYS A 86 0.55 9.40 17.34
C LYS A 86 -0.41 9.45 16.14
N LEU A 87 0.05 9.11 14.93
CA LEU A 87 -0.72 9.22 13.68
C LEU A 87 -1.43 7.91 13.30
N GLN A 88 -1.12 6.79 13.95
CA GLN A 88 -1.57 5.46 13.51
C GLN A 88 -3.10 5.31 13.43
N ASN A 89 -3.84 5.99 14.32
CA ASN A 89 -5.29 5.85 14.42
C ASN A 89 -6.08 6.78 13.47
N GLN A 90 -5.40 7.50 12.56
CA GLN A 90 -5.99 8.58 11.74
C GLN A 90 -6.09 8.22 10.24
N PHE A 91 -5.40 7.17 9.80
CA PHE A 91 -5.33 6.70 8.42
C PHE A 91 -5.42 5.17 8.40
N ASP A 92 -6.10 4.59 7.42
CA ASP A 92 -6.32 3.14 7.33
C ASP A 92 -5.04 2.35 7.02
N ILE A 93 -4.08 2.98 6.35
CA ILE A 93 -2.81 2.38 5.94
C ILE A 93 -1.67 3.33 6.32
N ILE A 94 -0.64 2.79 6.98
CA ILE A 94 0.57 3.54 7.34
C ILE A 94 1.73 3.05 6.47
N ALA A 95 2.28 3.94 5.65
CA ALA A 95 3.43 3.70 4.80
C ALA A 95 4.62 4.58 5.20
N ILE A 96 5.83 4.02 5.17
CA ILE A 96 7.08 4.80 5.29
C ILE A 96 7.91 4.63 4.01
N GLN A 97 8.50 5.73 3.55
CA GLN A 97 9.51 5.77 2.51
C GLN A 97 10.87 6.15 3.15
N PRO A 98 11.70 5.15 3.51
CA PRO A 98 12.97 5.40 4.20
C PRO A 98 14.05 5.83 3.21
N LEU A 99 14.74 6.94 3.50
CA LEU A 99 15.85 7.44 2.67
C LEU A 99 17.24 6.91 3.08
N ASN A 100 17.34 6.20 4.21
CA ASN A 100 18.59 5.65 4.77
C ASN A 100 18.38 4.25 5.35
N GLU A 101 19.42 3.41 5.35
CA GLU A 101 19.32 2.04 5.90
C GLU A 101 18.95 2.02 7.39
N LYS A 102 19.51 2.97 8.18
CA LYS A 102 19.17 3.14 9.60
C LYS A 102 17.67 3.39 9.81
N VAL A 103 17.05 4.18 8.92
CA VAL A 103 15.60 4.46 8.98
C VAL A 103 14.80 3.23 8.58
N LEU A 104 15.20 2.51 7.53
CA LEU A 104 14.55 1.25 7.14
C LEU A 104 14.56 0.24 8.30
N GLN A 105 15.74 -0.01 8.89
CA GLN A 105 15.89 -0.96 10.00
C GLN A 105 15.05 -0.55 11.22
N LEU A 106 15.14 0.72 11.67
CA LEU A 106 14.38 1.19 12.83
C LEU A 106 12.86 1.23 12.57
N SER A 107 12.42 1.51 11.35
CA SER A 107 10.99 1.47 10.98
C SER A 107 10.45 0.04 11.07
N ILE A 108 11.21 -0.95 10.61
CA ILE A 108 10.84 -2.38 10.72
C ILE A 108 10.87 -2.84 12.19
N LEU A 109 11.83 -2.37 12.99
CA LEU A 109 11.97 -2.79 14.39
C LEU A 109 10.93 -2.17 15.33
N ASN A 110 10.73 -0.85 15.25
CA ASN A 110 10.11 -0.07 16.33
C ASN A 110 8.75 0.55 16.00
N LEU A 111 8.25 0.44 14.75
CA LEU A 111 6.98 1.06 14.33
C LEU A 111 6.00 0.04 13.77
N ASP A 112 4.72 0.19 14.11
CA ASP A 112 3.62 -0.62 13.60
C ASP A 112 3.13 -0.08 12.25
N ILE A 113 4.00 -0.11 11.24
CA ILE A 113 3.65 0.22 9.85
C ILE A 113 2.98 -0.95 9.12
N ASP A 114 2.40 -0.69 7.96
CA ASP A 114 1.82 -1.72 7.07
C ASP A 114 2.61 -1.85 5.77
N LEU A 115 3.10 -0.71 5.26
CA LEU A 115 3.83 -0.61 4.00
C LEU A 115 5.21 0.03 4.16
N ILE A 116 6.17 -0.47 3.38
CA ILE A 116 7.41 0.21 3.05
C ILE A 116 7.37 0.56 1.57
N SER A 117 7.27 1.87 1.29
CA SER A 117 7.36 2.43 -0.05
C SER A 117 8.82 2.70 -0.40
N ILE A 118 9.18 2.53 -1.67
CA ILE A 118 10.57 2.70 -2.14
C ILE A 118 10.56 3.60 -3.37
N ASN A 119 11.49 4.56 -3.41
CA ASN A 119 11.74 5.34 -4.62
C ASN A 119 12.65 4.54 -5.55
N LEU A 120 12.04 3.85 -6.50
CA LEU A 120 12.69 2.96 -7.45
C LEU A 120 13.27 3.74 -8.64
N ALA A 121 12.71 4.91 -8.98
CA ALA A 121 13.23 5.79 -10.03
C ALA A 121 14.60 6.41 -9.70
N SER A 122 14.88 6.69 -8.42
CA SER A 122 16.19 7.15 -7.95
C SER A 122 17.16 6.01 -7.69
N LYS A 123 18.47 6.22 -7.89
CA LYS A 123 19.50 5.33 -7.35
C LYS A 123 19.37 5.27 -5.81
N LEU A 124 19.21 4.08 -5.24
CA LEU A 124 19.11 3.92 -3.79
C LEU A 124 20.45 4.25 -3.10
N SER A 125 20.34 4.92 -1.94
CA SER A 125 21.45 5.29 -1.05
C SER A 125 21.96 4.12 -0.18
N PHE A 126 21.24 2.99 -0.16
CA PHE A 126 21.56 1.81 0.63
C PHE A 126 21.16 0.51 -0.08
N TYR A 127 21.73 -0.61 0.35
CA TYR A 127 21.44 -1.93 -0.21
C TYR A 127 20.26 -2.62 0.51
N LEU A 128 19.34 -3.18 -0.28
CA LEU A 128 18.18 -3.93 0.19
C LEU A 128 18.60 -5.36 0.65
N LYS A 129 19.17 -5.45 1.85
CA LYS A 129 19.72 -6.69 2.44
C LYS A 129 18.61 -7.69 2.81
N PHE A 130 18.78 -8.96 2.41
CA PHE A 130 17.81 -10.04 2.67
C PHE A 130 17.36 -10.13 4.14
N LYS A 131 18.28 -10.09 5.11
CA LYS A 131 17.94 -10.20 6.55
C LYS A 131 16.96 -9.11 6.98
N THR A 132 17.19 -7.86 6.57
CA THR A 132 16.33 -6.70 6.88
C THR A 132 14.94 -6.87 6.26
N LEU A 133 14.88 -7.26 4.98
CA LEU A 133 13.61 -7.38 4.26
C LEU A 133 12.80 -8.60 4.73
N ASN A 134 13.44 -9.74 4.98
CA ASN A 134 12.79 -10.94 5.48
C ASN A 134 12.09 -10.69 6.82
N ASN A 135 12.78 -10.04 7.77
CA ASN A 135 12.22 -9.63 9.06
C ASN A 135 10.94 -8.78 8.92
N ALA A 136 10.89 -7.90 7.91
CA ALA A 136 9.69 -7.11 7.62
C ALA A 136 8.54 -7.99 7.10
N THR A 137 8.82 -8.93 6.19
CA THR A 137 7.78 -9.87 5.70
C THR A 137 7.23 -10.78 6.81
N GLU A 138 8.07 -11.15 7.78
CA GLU A 138 7.70 -11.96 8.95
C GLU A 138 6.87 -11.17 9.96
N LYS A 139 7.16 -9.88 10.15
CA LYS A 139 6.27 -8.93 10.85
C LYS A 139 4.97 -8.63 10.10
N GLY A 140 4.81 -9.14 8.87
CA GLY A 140 3.61 -8.92 8.05
C GLY A 140 3.60 -7.60 7.27
N ILE A 141 4.65 -6.78 7.36
CA ILE A 141 4.83 -5.57 6.55
C ILE A 141 4.96 -5.96 5.07
N LYS A 142 4.49 -5.11 4.15
CA LYS A 142 4.64 -5.32 2.69
C LYS A 142 5.51 -4.25 2.05
N PHE A 143 6.15 -4.60 0.94
CA PHE A 143 6.95 -3.69 0.12
C PHE A 143 6.17 -3.27 -1.12
N GLU A 144 6.22 -1.99 -1.45
CA GLU A 144 5.47 -1.43 -2.58
C GLU A 144 6.35 -1.22 -3.82
N ILE A 145 5.85 -1.69 -4.96
CA ILE A 145 6.32 -1.31 -6.30
C ILE A 145 5.28 -0.35 -6.89
N CYS A 146 5.61 0.94 -6.91
CA CYS A 146 4.79 1.99 -7.52
C CYS A 146 5.17 2.12 -9.01
N TYR A 147 4.29 1.75 -9.94
CA TYR A 147 4.67 1.62 -11.36
C TYR A 147 4.66 2.92 -12.16
N SER A 148 3.99 4.00 -11.71
CA SER A 148 4.09 5.32 -12.38
C SER A 148 5.52 5.85 -12.42
N GLN A 149 6.37 5.47 -11.46
CA GLN A 149 7.79 5.78 -11.42
C GLN A 149 8.57 5.27 -12.66
N LEU A 150 8.09 4.23 -13.34
CA LEU A 150 8.64 3.74 -14.61
C LEU A 150 8.11 4.52 -15.83
N ILE A 151 6.90 5.08 -15.74
CA ILE A 151 6.18 5.76 -16.83
C ILE A 151 6.57 7.25 -16.90
N SER A 152 6.66 7.93 -15.75
CA SER A 152 6.90 9.38 -15.65
C SER A 152 8.03 9.78 -14.71
N GLY A 153 8.68 8.82 -14.03
CA GLY A 153 9.84 9.10 -13.18
C GLY A 153 9.50 9.61 -11.78
N ASN A 154 10.46 10.31 -11.17
CA ASN A 154 10.41 10.77 -9.79
C ASN A 154 9.84 12.21 -9.67
N THR A 155 8.61 12.45 -10.15
CA THR A 155 7.95 13.78 -10.10
C THR A 155 7.33 14.09 -8.73
N ASN A 156 8.13 14.05 -7.66
CA ASN A 156 7.72 14.62 -6.35
C ASN A 156 7.43 16.14 -6.45
N SER A 157 7.94 16.79 -7.49
CA SER A 157 7.80 18.21 -7.80
C SER A 157 6.53 18.55 -8.61
N GLY A 158 5.36 18.13 -8.12
CA GLY A 158 4.05 18.77 -8.36
C GLY A 158 3.49 18.92 -9.79
N GLY A 159 4.22 18.52 -10.83
CA GLY A 159 3.83 18.67 -12.24
C GLY A 159 3.84 17.32 -12.96
N GLY A 160 2.69 16.94 -13.51
CA GLY A 160 2.51 15.71 -14.30
C GLY A 160 3.06 15.81 -15.72
N GLY A 161 4.27 16.37 -15.88
CA GLY A 161 4.97 16.42 -17.16
C GLY A 161 5.65 15.10 -17.49
N TYR A 162 5.70 14.76 -18.77
CA TYR A 162 6.68 13.78 -19.26
C TYR A 162 8.08 14.39 -19.13
N ILE A 163 9.05 13.60 -18.68
CA ILE A 163 10.46 14.01 -18.70
C ILE A 163 10.94 13.86 -20.15
N ASP A 164 10.96 14.98 -20.87
CA ASP A 164 11.29 15.04 -22.31
C ASP A 164 12.79 14.77 -22.58
N ASP A 165 13.63 14.92 -21.55
CA ASP A 165 15.03 14.47 -21.59
C ASP A 165 15.13 12.94 -21.62
N SER A 166 15.24 12.42 -22.83
CA SER A 166 15.46 11.00 -23.15
C SER A 166 16.60 10.36 -22.34
N THR A 167 17.67 11.10 -22.00
CA THR A 167 18.82 10.57 -21.25
C THR A 167 18.42 10.28 -19.80
N ASN A 168 17.73 11.22 -19.16
CA ASN A 168 17.21 11.06 -17.80
C ASN A 168 16.14 9.96 -17.73
N THR A 169 15.24 9.80 -18.72
CA THR A 169 14.27 8.69 -18.69
C THR A 169 14.94 7.32 -18.71
N ASN A 170 16.06 7.16 -19.44
CA ASN A 170 16.78 5.90 -19.52
C ASN A 170 17.57 5.60 -18.23
N LEU A 171 18.11 6.62 -17.55
CA LEU A 171 18.67 6.48 -16.21
C LEU A 171 17.61 6.09 -15.17
N ILE A 172 16.42 6.70 -15.22
CA ILE A 172 15.27 6.37 -14.36
C ILE A 172 14.83 4.92 -14.57
N LYS A 173 14.65 4.48 -15.82
CA LYS A 173 14.33 3.07 -16.16
C LYS A 173 15.40 2.12 -15.61
N LYS A 174 16.69 2.42 -15.85
CA LYS A 174 17.82 1.63 -15.36
C LYS A 174 17.83 1.53 -13.83
N ASN A 175 17.55 2.60 -13.10
CA ASN A 175 17.41 2.57 -11.64
C ASN A 175 16.22 1.70 -11.24
N PHE A 176 15.04 1.92 -11.84
CA PHE A 176 13.81 1.18 -11.53
C PHE A 176 14.00 -0.34 -11.66
N PHE A 177 14.50 -0.80 -12.80
CA PHE A 177 14.75 -2.24 -13.02
C PHE A 177 15.76 -2.81 -12.02
N ASN A 178 16.88 -2.12 -11.76
CA ASN A 178 17.87 -2.59 -10.79
C ASN A 178 17.32 -2.65 -9.35
N ASN A 179 16.64 -1.59 -8.91
CA ASN A 179 16.08 -1.48 -7.57
C ASN A 179 14.96 -2.51 -7.34
N VAL A 180 14.08 -2.74 -8.32
CA VAL A 180 13.03 -3.77 -8.25
C VAL A 180 13.63 -5.18 -8.25
N LEU A 181 14.62 -5.47 -9.10
CA LEU A 181 15.32 -6.76 -9.08
C LEU A 181 16.04 -7.01 -7.74
N GLN A 182 16.60 -5.97 -7.14
CA GLN A 182 17.19 -6.04 -5.79
C GLN A 182 16.14 -6.32 -4.72
N LEU A 183 14.98 -5.66 -4.79
CA LEU A 183 13.84 -5.88 -3.88
C LEU A 183 13.28 -7.31 -4.01
N ILE A 184 13.01 -7.78 -5.22
CA ILE A 184 12.48 -9.13 -5.49
C ILE A 184 13.42 -10.20 -4.91
N ARG A 185 14.73 -10.07 -5.14
CA ARG A 185 15.74 -11.00 -4.59
C ARG A 185 15.84 -10.90 -3.07
N GLY A 186 15.88 -9.68 -2.52
CA GLY A 186 15.94 -9.42 -1.08
C GLY A 186 14.70 -9.87 -0.31
N CYS A 187 13.53 -9.90 -0.94
CA CYS A 187 12.28 -10.41 -0.37
C CYS A 187 11.97 -11.87 -0.75
N ARG A 188 12.76 -12.49 -1.64
CA ARG A 188 12.46 -13.79 -2.29
C ARG A 188 11.03 -13.86 -2.84
N SER A 189 10.64 -12.83 -3.60
CA SER A 189 9.28 -12.65 -4.17
C SER A 189 8.12 -12.61 -3.16
N ARG A 190 8.38 -12.55 -1.85
CA ARG A 190 7.33 -12.51 -0.80
C ARG A 190 6.98 -11.09 -0.39
N GLY A 191 5.72 -10.89 0.00
CA GLY A 191 5.29 -9.66 0.67
C GLY A 191 5.33 -8.40 -0.20
N ILE A 192 5.30 -8.54 -1.52
CA ILE A 192 5.26 -7.42 -2.47
C ILE A 192 3.80 -7.04 -2.76
N ILE A 193 3.51 -5.74 -2.81
CA ILE A 193 2.31 -5.16 -3.45
C ILE A 193 2.71 -4.30 -4.64
N ILE A 194 1.75 -4.03 -5.51
CA ILE A 194 1.88 -3.08 -6.61
C ILE A 194 0.81 -2.00 -6.46
N SER A 195 1.15 -0.79 -6.86
CA SER A 195 0.23 0.35 -6.88
C SER A 195 0.53 1.25 -8.07
N SER A 196 -0.43 2.09 -8.46
CA SER A 196 -0.22 2.99 -9.59
C SER A 196 0.74 4.13 -9.24
N GLY A 197 0.44 4.90 -8.19
CA GLY A 197 1.04 6.21 -7.96
C GLY A 197 0.67 7.22 -9.06
N ALA A 198 -0.48 7.07 -9.70
CA ALA A 198 -0.86 7.86 -10.87
C ALA A 198 -1.25 9.30 -10.50
N GLN A 199 -0.50 10.27 -11.00
CA GLN A 199 -0.79 11.71 -10.96
C GLN A 199 -1.74 12.15 -12.09
N THR A 200 -1.92 11.34 -13.13
CA THR A 200 -2.86 11.55 -14.23
C THR A 200 -3.51 10.22 -14.64
N SER A 201 -4.74 10.26 -15.17
CA SER A 201 -5.46 9.05 -15.62
C SER A 201 -4.71 8.27 -16.69
N LEU A 202 -3.95 8.96 -17.55
CA LEU A 202 -3.10 8.39 -18.60
C LEU A 202 -1.95 7.49 -18.08
N GLN A 203 -1.61 7.58 -16.80
CA GLN A 203 -0.59 6.74 -16.16
C GLN A 203 -1.13 5.38 -15.68
N LEU A 204 -2.45 5.22 -15.54
CA LEU A 204 -3.06 3.95 -15.10
C LEU A 204 -2.90 2.86 -16.15
N ARG A 205 -2.79 1.61 -15.71
CA ARG A 205 -2.60 0.42 -16.56
C ARG A 205 -3.53 -0.71 -16.13
N ASN A 206 -3.90 -1.55 -17.08
CA ASN A 206 -4.77 -2.69 -16.82
C ASN A 206 -4.00 -3.79 -16.06
N LEU A 207 -4.72 -4.64 -15.33
CA LEU A 207 -4.19 -5.82 -14.65
C LEU A 207 -3.30 -6.67 -15.57
N SER A 208 -3.71 -6.85 -16.83
CA SER A 208 -2.92 -7.55 -17.86
C SER A 208 -1.55 -6.92 -18.10
N ASP A 209 -1.48 -5.60 -18.26
CA ASP A 209 -0.24 -4.86 -18.53
C ASP A 209 0.71 -4.93 -17.34
N ILE A 210 0.16 -4.80 -16.12
CA ILE A 210 0.92 -4.91 -14.87
C ILE A 210 1.44 -6.35 -14.70
N LEU A 211 0.66 -7.36 -15.05
CA LEU A 211 1.10 -8.77 -15.05
C LEU A 211 2.17 -9.04 -16.12
N ILE A 212 2.16 -8.35 -17.27
CA ILE A 212 3.23 -8.41 -18.29
C ILE A 212 4.50 -7.75 -17.74
N LEU A 213 4.41 -6.54 -17.18
CA LEU A 213 5.53 -5.85 -16.53
C LEU A 213 6.18 -6.75 -15.45
N LEU A 214 5.39 -7.37 -14.58
CA LEU A 214 5.89 -8.32 -13.58
C LEU A 214 6.63 -9.53 -14.18
N LYS A 215 6.14 -10.08 -15.29
CA LYS A 215 6.84 -11.16 -15.99
C LYS A 215 8.21 -10.70 -16.50
N THR A 216 8.33 -9.50 -17.05
CA THR A 216 9.63 -8.92 -17.47
C THR A 216 10.58 -8.64 -16.31
N LEU A 217 10.06 -8.41 -15.10
CA LEU A 217 10.83 -8.18 -13.88
C LEU A 217 11.35 -9.48 -13.21
N SER A 218 10.98 -10.66 -13.72
CA SER A 218 11.39 -11.96 -13.15
C SER A 218 12.63 -12.51 -13.85
N SER A 219 13.80 -12.46 -13.19
CA SER A 219 15.05 -12.99 -13.77
C SER A 219 15.13 -14.52 -13.90
N SER A 220 14.12 -15.24 -13.43
CA SER A 220 13.89 -16.66 -13.73
C SER A 220 12.41 -16.85 -14.06
N PRO A 221 12.05 -17.73 -15.01
CA PRO A 221 10.66 -18.16 -15.19
C PRO A 221 10.05 -18.76 -13.93
N SER A 222 10.86 -19.20 -12.95
CA SER A 222 10.39 -19.90 -11.74
C SER A 222 10.18 -19.01 -10.50
N ASP A 223 10.85 -17.86 -10.39
CA ASP A 223 10.89 -17.07 -9.13
C ASP A 223 9.60 -16.33 -8.82
N LEU A 224 8.87 -15.90 -9.87
CA LEU A 224 7.61 -15.18 -9.76
C LEU A 224 6.39 -16.04 -10.12
N SER A 225 6.55 -17.07 -10.96
CA SER A 225 5.46 -18.01 -11.29
C SER A 225 5.03 -18.87 -10.10
N LYS A 226 5.99 -19.37 -9.30
CA LYS A 226 5.73 -20.05 -8.02
C LYS A 226 4.94 -19.17 -7.03
N ASN A 227 5.00 -17.85 -7.19
CA ASN A 227 4.41 -16.85 -6.29
C ASN A 227 3.24 -16.07 -6.95
N ASN A 228 2.48 -16.72 -7.85
CA ASN A 228 1.34 -16.19 -8.64
C ASN A 228 1.24 -14.66 -8.64
N CYS A 229 1.80 -13.98 -9.64
CA CYS A 229 1.97 -12.52 -9.66
C CYS A 229 0.69 -11.71 -9.34
N SER A 230 -0.50 -12.23 -9.66
CA SER A 230 -1.80 -11.66 -9.30
C SER A 230 -1.98 -11.42 -7.80
N LYS A 231 -1.35 -12.22 -6.93
CA LYS A 231 -1.34 -12.06 -5.46
C LYS A 231 -0.82 -10.68 -5.03
N PHE A 232 0.00 -10.01 -5.84
CA PHE A 232 0.54 -8.68 -5.52
C PHE A 232 -0.47 -7.54 -5.73
N ILE A 233 -1.58 -7.82 -6.42
CA ILE A 233 -2.65 -6.85 -6.76
C ILE A 233 -3.98 -7.24 -6.09
N THR A 234 -4.16 -8.51 -5.72
CA THR A 234 -5.33 -9.02 -4.99
C THR A 234 -5.02 -9.24 -3.49
N ILE A 235 -4.45 -10.38 -3.15
CA ILE A 235 -4.36 -10.90 -1.76
C ILE A 235 -3.38 -10.11 -0.88
N ASN A 236 -2.26 -9.63 -1.41
CA ASN A 236 -1.29 -8.87 -0.60
C ASN A 236 -1.80 -7.46 -0.23
N PRO A 237 -2.40 -6.69 -1.17
CA PRO A 237 -3.14 -5.47 -0.82
C PRO A 237 -4.28 -5.71 0.18
N GLU A 238 -5.12 -6.72 -0.03
CA GLU A 238 -6.20 -7.08 0.90
C GLU A 238 -5.70 -7.31 2.33
N ARG A 239 -4.58 -8.03 2.46
CA ARG A 239 -3.92 -8.29 3.76
C ARG A 239 -3.35 -7.03 4.42
N VAL A 240 -2.92 -6.03 3.64
CA VAL A 240 -2.51 -4.70 4.17
C VAL A 240 -3.71 -3.97 4.75
N LEU A 241 -4.82 -3.96 4.01
CA LEU A 241 -6.07 -3.31 4.38
C LEU A 241 -6.68 -3.92 5.65
N ILE A 242 -6.72 -5.25 5.73
CA ILE A 242 -7.16 -5.98 6.92
C ILE A 242 -6.23 -5.69 8.11
N ASN A 243 -4.90 -5.65 7.92
CA ASN A 243 -3.96 -5.39 9.02
C ASN A 243 -4.13 -3.98 9.61
N GLY A 244 -4.22 -2.96 8.76
CA GLY A 244 -4.49 -1.57 9.17
C GLY A 244 -5.84 -1.43 9.87
N LYS A 245 -6.91 -2.02 9.32
CA LYS A 245 -8.23 -2.06 9.98
C LYS A 245 -8.22 -2.79 11.32
N LEU A 246 -7.47 -3.87 11.47
CA LEU A 246 -7.33 -4.56 12.74
C LEU A 246 -6.54 -3.73 13.77
N LYS A 247 -5.53 -2.95 13.38
CA LYS A 247 -4.85 -2.02 14.32
C LYS A 247 -5.82 -0.99 14.91
N GLN A 248 -6.75 -0.48 14.10
CA GLN A 248 -7.76 0.51 14.53
C GLN A 248 -8.95 -0.10 15.30
N LYS A 249 -9.65 -1.07 14.69
CA LYS A 249 -10.95 -1.59 15.17
C LYS A 249 -10.86 -2.81 16.10
N SER A 250 -9.65 -3.26 16.46
CA SER A 250 -9.48 -4.47 17.28
C SER A 250 -8.50 -4.30 18.44
N HIS A 251 -8.82 -4.89 19.59
CA HIS A 251 -7.85 -5.05 20.66
C HIS A 251 -6.86 -6.15 20.28
N ARG A 252 -5.60 -5.76 20.00
CA ARG A 252 -4.44 -6.65 19.74
C ARG A 252 -4.66 -7.74 18.67
N GLN A 253 -5.52 -7.49 17.67
CA GLN A 253 -5.95 -8.48 16.68
C GLN A 253 -6.65 -9.74 17.26
N THR A 254 -7.13 -9.69 18.51
CA THR A 254 -7.84 -10.81 19.16
C THR A 254 -9.35 -10.65 19.22
N ILE A 255 -9.84 -9.42 19.34
CA ILE A 255 -11.28 -9.09 19.43
C ILE A 255 -11.53 -7.83 18.59
N VAL A 256 -12.45 -7.92 17.63
CA VAL A 256 -12.93 -6.80 16.80
C VAL A 256 -14.25 -6.31 17.39
N VAL A 257 -14.43 -4.98 17.49
CA VAL A 257 -15.72 -4.39 17.86
C VAL A 257 -16.51 -4.07 16.59
N ASN A 258 -17.27 -5.06 16.12
CA ASN A 258 -18.17 -4.98 14.96
C ASN A 258 -19.47 -5.72 15.32
N ASN A 259 -20.64 -5.17 14.99
CA ASN A 259 -21.91 -5.90 15.08
C ASN A 259 -22.12 -6.84 13.89
N ASP A 260 -21.51 -6.53 12.74
CA ASP A 260 -21.68 -7.25 11.48
C ASP A 260 -20.41 -8.02 11.07
N GLY A 261 -20.62 -9.23 10.54
CA GLY A 261 -19.62 -10.29 10.38
C GLY A 261 -18.59 -10.16 9.24
N ASP A 262 -18.31 -8.95 8.73
CA ASP A 262 -17.26 -8.73 7.73
C ASP A 262 -16.46 -7.44 8.01
N LEU A 263 -15.12 -7.57 8.06
CA LEU A 263 -14.18 -6.47 8.27
C LEU A 263 -14.10 -5.48 7.09
N LEU A 264 -14.50 -5.91 5.89
CA LEU A 264 -14.41 -5.16 4.63
C LEU A 264 -15.80 -4.78 4.05
N GLN A 265 -16.89 -5.16 4.71
CA GLN A 265 -18.26 -4.76 4.40
C GLN A 265 -19.01 -4.25 5.63
N GLU A 266 -19.20 -2.94 5.69
CA GLU A 266 -20.32 -2.35 6.45
C GLU A 266 -21.55 -2.44 5.54
N LYS A 267 -22.46 -3.40 5.80
CA LYS A 267 -23.79 -3.42 5.20
C LYS A 267 -24.67 -2.35 5.84
N GLN A 268 -25.70 -1.90 5.13
CA GLN A 268 -26.81 -1.21 5.78
C GLN A 268 -27.59 -2.20 6.65
N THR A 269 -28.08 -1.72 7.78
CA THR A 269 -28.61 -2.51 8.91
C THR A 269 -29.73 -3.47 8.55
N ILE A 270 -29.50 -4.78 8.71
CA ILE A 270 -30.52 -5.79 9.03
C ILE A 270 -29.98 -6.67 10.15
N SER A 271 -30.80 -6.99 11.14
CA SER A 271 -30.41 -7.49 12.45
C SER A 271 -29.78 -8.90 12.48
N GLY A 272 -28.66 -9.03 13.21
CA GLY A 272 -28.51 -10.10 14.21
C GLY A 272 -27.81 -11.40 13.80
N SER A 273 -26.47 -11.44 13.85
CA SER A 273 -25.74 -12.60 14.39
C SER A 273 -24.25 -12.28 14.68
N GLY A 274 -23.79 -12.56 15.90
CA GLY A 274 -22.42 -12.24 16.36
C GLY A 274 -21.35 -13.21 15.84
N GLY A 275 -20.97 -13.07 14.56
CA GLY A 275 -19.95 -13.91 13.90
C GLY A 275 -18.50 -13.62 14.32
N GLY A 276 -18.02 -14.25 15.40
CA GLY A 276 -16.65 -14.08 15.89
C GLY A 276 -15.56 -14.69 14.99
N PHE A 277 -14.84 -13.86 14.23
CA PHE A 277 -13.74 -14.29 13.35
C PHE A 277 -12.51 -14.80 14.12
N LYS A 278 -11.97 -15.96 13.71
CA LYS A 278 -10.64 -16.46 14.08
C LYS A 278 -9.81 -16.66 12.81
N LYS A 279 -8.54 -16.24 12.82
CA LYS A 279 -7.58 -16.51 11.74
C LYS A 279 -7.48 -18.03 11.50
N LYS A 280 -7.49 -18.46 10.24
CA LYS A 280 -7.24 -19.86 9.85
C LYS A 280 -5.73 -20.14 9.90
N LEU A 281 -5.36 -21.42 9.80
CA LEU A 281 -3.94 -21.81 9.87
C LEU A 281 -3.13 -21.16 8.73
N ASP A 282 -3.77 -21.04 7.57
CA ASP A 282 -3.24 -20.56 6.28
C ASP A 282 -3.02 -19.03 6.24
N ASP A 283 -3.57 -18.31 7.22
CA ASP A 283 -3.30 -16.88 7.43
C ASP A 283 -1.95 -16.63 8.12
N THR A 284 -1.31 -17.68 8.66
CA THR A 284 0.01 -17.58 9.30
C THR A 284 1.12 -17.96 8.31
N SER A 285 2.10 -17.07 8.11
CA SER A 285 3.23 -17.27 7.18
C SER A 285 4.21 -18.37 7.60
N SER A 286 3.93 -19.07 8.71
CA SER A 286 4.71 -20.15 9.31
C SER A 286 3.93 -21.47 9.43
N GLY A 287 2.64 -21.50 9.09
CA GLY A 287 1.77 -22.69 9.22
C GLY A 287 1.60 -23.23 10.64
N ARG A 288 1.98 -22.46 11.68
CA ARG A 288 2.00 -22.91 13.08
C ARG A 288 1.30 -21.93 14.00
N LEU A 289 0.12 -22.31 14.49
CA LEU A 289 -0.48 -21.69 15.67
C LEU A 289 0.32 -22.09 16.91
N LEU A 290 0.82 -21.11 17.65
CA LEU A 290 1.42 -21.30 18.98
C LEU A 290 0.34 -21.64 20.03
N LYS A 291 -0.25 -22.84 19.95
CA LYS A 291 -1.03 -23.42 21.04
C LYS A 291 -0.11 -23.59 22.25
N LYS A 292 -0.17 -22.68 23.22
CA LYS A 292 0.25 -22.96 24.60
C LYS A 292 -0.67 -24.06 25.15
N ARG A 293 -0.27 -25.33 24.94
CA ARG A 293 -0.89 -26.49 25.58
C ARG A 293 -0.59 -26.37 27.08
N LYS A 294 -1.56 -25.92 27.88
CA LYS A 294 -1.49 -26.11 29.33
C LYS A 294 -1.42 -27.62 29.58
N THR A 295 -0.28 -28.10 30.03
CA THR A 295 -0.19 -29.34 30.77
C THR A 295 -0.88 -29.11 32.11
N THR A 296 -2.04 -29.73 32.30
CA THR A 296 -2.55 -30.01 33.65
C THR A 296 -1.58 -30.94 34.37
N LYS A 297 -1.65 -30.93 35.71
CA LYS A 297 -0.81 -31.74 36.60
C LYS A 297 -0.74 -33.21 36.16
#